data_AF-A0A2U9STA7-F1
#
_entry.id   AF-A0A2U9STA7-F1
#
_cell.length_a   1.000
_cell.length_b   1.000
_cell.length_c   1.000
_cell.angle_alpha   90.00
_cell.angle_beta   90.00
_cell.angle_gamma   90.00
#
_symmetry.space_group_name_H-M   'P 1'
#
loop_
_entity.id
_entity.type
_entity.pdbx_description
1 polymer ?
#
loop_
_entity_poly.entity_id
_entity_poly.type
_entity_poly.pdbx_seq_one_letter_code
_entity_poly.pdbx_strand_id
1 'polypeptide(L)'
;MSTPVSRSKNDPADGAQFVRVAERERAAVAFTLDGRPAHALAGDTVLTAILVAQRRVRVSEFSGQPRAGFCLIGACQDCWVRTEAGARVRACSTPIVEGMRIVTAVRPASTGDTP
;
A
#
# COMPACT_ATOMS: atom_id res chain seq x y z
N MET A 1 22.65 23.88 -0.96
CA MET A 1 21.44 24.59 -1.44
C MET A 1 20.46 23.53 -1.89
N SER A 2 19.47 23.22 -1.04
CA SER A 2 18.49 22.15 -1.29
C SER A 2 17.39 22.67 -2.20
N THR A 3 17.29 22.10 -3.40
CA THR A 3 16.22 22.40 -4.35
C THR A 3 14.90 21.83 -3.81
N PRO A 4 13.79 22.59 -3.81
CA PRO A 4 12.49 22.07 -3.39
C PRO A 4 11.94 21.13 -4.47
N VAL A 5 11.61 19.88 -4.10
CA VAL A 5 10.87 18.97 -4.98
C VAL A 5 9.43 19.46 -5.06
N SER A 6 9.16 20.29 -6.06
CA SER A 6 7.81 20.66 -6.47
C SER A 6 7.14 19.41 -7.06
N ARG A 7 6.11 18.89 -6.38
CA ARG A 7 5.29 17.79 -6.90
C ARG A 7 4.42 18.30 -8.04
N SER A 8 4.77 17.93 -9.27
CA SER A 8 3.92 18.12 -10.44
C SER A 8 2.63 17.30 -10.28
N LYS A 9 1.48 17.91 -10.54
CA LYS A 9 0.13 17.31 -10.41
C LYS A 9 -0.18 16.21 -11.46
N ASN A 10 0.84 15.62 -12.09
CA ASN A 10 0.71 14.56 -13.11
C ASN A 10 1.93 13.59 -13.07
N ASP A 11 2.23 13.05 -11.89
CA ASP A 11 3.25 12.01 -11.73
C ASP A 11 2.65 10.64 -12.15
N PRO A 12 3.30 9.78 -12.95
CA PRO A 12 2.84 8.42 -13.29
C PRO A 12 2.78 7.45 -12.08
N ALA A 13 2.69 8.02 -10.87
CA ALA A 13 2.58 7.39 -9.56
C ALA A 13 1.14 7.03 -9.15
N ASP A 14 0.12 7.40 -9.94
CA ASP A 14 -1.30 7.31 -9.54
C ASP A 14 -2.11 6.20 -10.25
N GLY A 15 -1.43 5.26 -10.92
CA GLY A 15 -2.06 4.10 -11.56
C GLY A 15 -2.11 2.85 -10.67
N ALA A 16 -2.94 1.88 -11.01
CA ALA A 16 -2.87 0.54 -10.45
C ALA A 16 -1.60 -0.18 -10.94
N GLN A 17 -0.91 -0.94 -10.07
CA GLN A 17 0.14 -1.87 -10.50
C GLN A 17 -0.43 -3.17 -11.05
N PHE A 18 -1.53 -3.66 -10.46
CA PHE A 18 -2.22 -4.86 -10.89
C PHE A 18 -3.48 -4.49 -11.67
N VAL A 19 -3.66 -5.18 -12.80
CA VAL A 19 -4.86 -5.07 -13.63
C VAL A 19 -5.55 -6.43 -13.64
N ARG A 20 -6.85 -6.44 -13.36
CA ARG A 20 -7.64 -7.67 -13.46
C ARG A 20 -7.84 -8.02 -14.92
N VAL A 21 -7.47 -9.24 -15.31
CA VAL A 21 -7.62 -9.74 -16.68
C VAL A 21 -9.03 -10.32 -16.91
N ALA A 22 -9.49 -11.18 -16.01
CA ALA A 22 -10.78 -11.86 -16.10
C ALA A 22 -11.75 -11.42 -14.98
N GLU A 23 -11.45 -11.75 -13.72
CA GLU A 23 -12.46 -11.65 -12.65
C GLU A 23 -12.76 -10.23 -12.21
N ARG A 24 -13.99 -9.77 -12.52
CA ARG A 24 -14.50 -8.44 -12.15
C ARG A 24 -15.82 -8.47 -11.39
N GLU A 25 -16.46 -9.64 -11.27
CA GLU A 25 -17.86 -9.75 -10.79
C GLU A 25 -17.99 -10.34 -9.38
N ARG A 26 -16.87 -10.67 -8.72
CA ARG A 26 -16.91 -11.09 -7.31
C ARG A 26 -17.47 -9.96 -6.44
N ALA A 27 -18.03 -10.32 -5.28
CA ALA A 27 -18.53 -9.33 -4.33
C ALA A 27 -17.42 -8.31 -3.97
N ALA A 28 -17.77 -7.03 -3.97
CA ALA A 28 -16.86 -5.97 -3.56
C ALA A 28 -16.66 -6.02 -2.04
N VAL A 29 -15.43 -5.72 -1.60
CA VAL A 29 -15.05 -5.57 -0.20
C VAL A 29 -14.57 -4.13 -0.01
N ALA A 30 -15.26 -3.34 0.79
CA ALA A 30 -14.87 -1.96 1.06
C ALA A 30 -13.85 -1.88 2.20
N PHE A 31 -12.84 -1.05 2.00
CA PHE A 31 -11.77 -0.83 2.97
C PHE A 31 -11.24 0.60 2.84
N THR A 32 -10.32 0.99 3.72
CA THR A 32 -9.64 2.29 3.66
C THR A 32 -8.15 2.09 3.42
N LEU A 33 -7.61 2.84 2.46
CA LEU A 33 -6.20 2.86 2.09
C LEU A 33 -5.66 4.27 2.22
N ASP A 34 -4.72 4.47 3.14
CA ASP A 34 -4.09 5.78 3.41
C ASP A 34 -5.15 6.88 3.64
N GLY A 35 -6.19 6.58 4.43
CA GLY A 35 -7.30 7.47 4.72
C GLY A 35 -8.33 7.65 3.60
N ARG A 36 -8.14 7.00 2.43
CA ARG A 36 -9.06 7.09 1.28
C ARG A 36 -9.90 5.82 1.16
N PRO A 37 -11.22 5.92 0.89
CA PRO A 37 -12.04 4.75 0.58
C PRO A 37 -11.49 4.00 -0.65
N ALA A 38 -11.50 2.67 -0.59
CA ALA A 38 -11.05 1.80 -1.65
C ALA A 38 -11.88 0.50 -1.67
N HIS A 39 -11.81 -0.22 -2.80
CA HIS A 39 -12.52 -1.48 -2.98
C HIS A 39 -11.60 -2.58 -3.49
N ALA A 40 -11.78 -3.77 -2.93
CA ALA A 40 -11.19 -5.02 -3.41
C ALA A 40 -12.30 -5.99 -3.79
N LEU A 41 -11.94 -7.19 -4.25
CA LEU A 41 -12.89 -8.27 -4.46
C LEU A 41 -12.73 -9.34 -3.37
N ALA A 42 -13.85 -9.98 -3.01
CA ALA A 42 -13.85 -11.08 -2.06
C ALA A 42 -12.81 -12.15 -2.45
N GLY A 43 -12.00 -12.58 -1.47
CA GLY A 43 -10.90 -13.53 -1.65
C GLY A 43 -9.57 -12.90 -2.08
N ASP A 44 -9.51 -11.59 -2.35
CA ASP A 44 -8.23 -10.93 -2.57
C ASP A 44 -7.37 -10.89 -1.29
N THR A 45 -6.07 -10.74 -1.48
CA THR A 45 -5.15 -10.39 -0.39
C THR A 45 -5.09 -8.88 -0.21
N VAL A 46 -4.59 -8.42 0.94
CA VAL A 46 -4.28 -7.01 1.19
C VAL A 46 -3.31 -6.48 0.12
N LEU A 47 -2.36 -7.28 -0.36
CA LEU A 47 -1.43 -6.90 -1.43
C LEU A 47 -2.19 -6.59 -2.73
N THR A 48 -3.06 -7.51 -3.15
CA THR A 48 -3.90 -7.32 -4.34
C THR A 48 -4.77 -6.07 -4.18
N ALA A 49 -5.42 -5.90 -3.04
CA ALA A 49 -6.27 -4.76 -2.74
C ALA A 49 -5.52 -3.41 -2.86
N ILE A 50 -4.28 -3.34 -2.39
CA ILE A 50 -3.43 -2.15 -2.53
C ILE A 50 -3.02 -1.96 -4.00
N LEU A 51 -2.51 -3.00 -4.65
CA LEU A 51 -1.90 -2.88 -5.97
C LEU A 51 -2.89 -2.71 -7.12
N VAL A 52 -4.18 -3.03 -6.93
CA VAL A 52 -5.23 -2.61 -7.87
C VAL A 52 -5.67 -1.15 -7.67
N ALA A 53 -5.31 -0.54 -6.53
CA ALA A 53 -5.64 0.85 -6.22
C ALA A 53 -4.45 1.82 -6.41
N GLN A 54 -3.20 1.34 -6.33
CA GLN A 54 -2.00 2.15 -6.48
C GLN A 54 -0.78 1.32 -6.93
N ARG A 55 0.36 1.98 -7.19
CA ARG A 55 1.55 1.33 -7.76
C ARG A 55 2.46 0.60 -6.77
N ARG A 56 2.35 0.90 -5.48
CA ARG A 56 3.31 0.48 -4.45
C ARG A 56 2.63 0.16 -3.13
N VAL A 57 3.36 -0.53 -2.27
CA VAL A 57 2.91 -1.01 -0.96
C VAL A 57 3.67 -0.35 0.17
N ARG A 58 4.94 0.00 -0.06
CA ARG A 58 5.77 0.74 0.89
C ARG A 58 6.88 1.50 0.16
N VAL A 59 7.60 2.32 0.93
CA VAL A 59 8.91 2.84 0.55
C VAL A 59 9.94 2.14 1.43
N SER A 60 11.02 1.65 0.82
CA SER A 60 12.13 1.02 1.54
C SER A 60 12.81 2.03 2.47
N GLU A 61 12.92 1.71 3.77
CA GLU A 61 13.68 2.54 4.72
C GLU A 61 15.17 2.65 4.38
N PHE A 62 15.73 1.65 3.69
CA PHE A 62 17.16 1.61 3.37
C PHE A 62 17.51 2.39 2.11
N SER A 63 16.69 2.25 1.06
CA SER A 63 17.00 2.80 -0.27
C SER A 63 16.13 3.99 -0.66
N GLY A 64 15.07 4.29 0.10
CA GLY A 64 14.08 5.31 -0.27
C GLY A 64 13.27 4.98 -1.53
N GLN A 65 13.44 3.80 -2.10
CA GLN A 65 12.78 3.40 -3.35
C GLN A 65 11.42 2.74 -3.07
N PRO A 66 10.43 2.93 -3.96
CA PRO A 66 9.13 2.29 -3.83
C PRO A 66 9.26 0.76 -3.97
N ARG A 67 8.42 0.05 -3.23
CA ARG A 67 8.32 -1.41 -3.25
C ARG A 67 6.88 -1.82 -3.45
N ALA A 68 6.65 -2.65 -4.47
CA ALA A 68 5.35 -3.26 -4.72
C ALA A 68 5.20 -4.63 -4.05
N GLY A 69 6.31 -5.37 -3.84
CA GLY A 69 6.25 -6.78 -3.47
C GLY A 69 5.91 -7.65 -4.67
N PHE A 70 6.77 -8.61 -5.00
CA PHE A 70 6.70 -9.33 -6.28
C PHE A 70 6.56 -10.86 -6.14
N CYS A 71 6.90 -11.42 -4.98
CA CYS A 71 6.97 -12.89 -4.85
C CYS A 71 5.63 -13.56 -4.52
N LEU A 72 4.65 -12.81 -4.01
CA LEU A 72 3.36 -13.29 -3.50
C LEU A 72 3.40 -14.40 -2.42
N ILE A 73 4.58 -14.85 -2.00
CA ILE A 73 4.78 -15.94 -1.02
C ILE A 73 5.46 -15.48 0.27
N GLY A 74 5.68 -14.18 0.44
CA GLY A 74 6.31 -13.61 1.63
C GLY A 74 7.84 -13.63 1.65
N ALA A 75 8.51 -14.23 0.67
CA ALA A 75 9.97 -14.32 0.61
C ALA A 75 10.67 -12.95 0.45
N CYS A 76 10.17 -12.08 -0.44
CA CYS A 76 10.82 -10.79 -0.76
C CYS A 76 10.81 -9.76 0.37
N GLN A 77 10.01 -9.94 1.42
CA GLN A 77 9.80 -8.98 2.52
C GLN A 77 9.34 -7.55 2.12
N ASP A 78 9.07 -7.29 0.85
CA ASP A 78 8.68 -5.96 0.37
C ASP A 78 7.18 -5.64 0.53
N CYS A 79 6.38 -6.58 1.04
CA CYS A 79 4.92 -6.47 1.15
C CYS A 79 4.42 -6.11 2.55
N TRP A 80 5.29 -5.66 3.46
CA TRP A 80 4.88 -5.27 4.81
C TRP A 80 4.20 -3.91 4.82
N VAL A 81 3.01 -3.85 5.42
CA VAL A 81 2.22 -2.63 5.68
C VAL A 81 1.79 -2.57 7.14
N ARG A 82 1.09 -1.49 7.50
CA ARG A 82 0.45 -1.38 8.82
C ARG A 82 -1.05 -1.19 8.67
N THR A 83 -1.80 -1.58 9.69
CA THR A 83 -3.14 -1.05 9.89
C THR A 83 -3.05 0.35 10.50
N GLU A 84 -4.11 1.14 10.44
CA GLU A 84 -4.18 2.42 11.15
C GLU A 84 -4.05 2.25 12.67
N ALA A 85 -4.48 1.11 13.22
CA ALA A 85 -4.26 0.74 14.62
C ALA A 85 -2.78 0.38 14.94
N GLY A 86 -1.89 0.41 13.96
CA GLY A 86 -0.45 0.20 14.12
C GLY A 86 0.01 -1.27 14.02
N ALA A 87 -0.91 -2.22 13.83
CA ALA A 87 -0.56 -3.62 13.65
C ALA A 87 0.20 -3.83 12.33
N ARG A 88 1.28 -4.60 12.35
CA ARG A 88 2.08 -4.90 11.15
C ARG A 88 1.46 -6.09 10.41
N VAL A 89 1.22 -5.94 9.11
CA VAL A 89 0.51 -6.92 8.28
C VAL A 89 1.36 -7.32 7.07
N ARG A 90 1.47 -8.63 6.83
CA ARG A 90 2.10 -9.16 5.61
C ARG A 90 1.07 -9.15 4.49
N ALA A 91 1.13 -8.15 3.61
CA ALA A 91 0.05 -7.90 2.66
C ALA A 91 -0.18 -9.07 1.69
N CYS A 92 0.88 -9.78 1.28
CA CYS A 92 0.79 -10.82 0.24
C CYS A 92 0.08 -12.11 0.68
N SER A 93 -0.10 -12.33 1.98
CA SER A 93 -0.67 -13.57 2.51
C SER A 93 -1.85 -13.32 3.45
N THR A 94 -2.21 -12.06 3.69
CA THR A 94 -3.33 -11.70 4.56
C THR A 94 -4.54 -11.41 3.68
N PRO A 95 -5.68 -12.08 3.86
CA PRO A 95 -6.92 -11.74 3.18
C PRO A 95 -7.37 -10.31 3.52
N ILE A 96 -7.89 -9.58 2.54
CA ILE A 96 -8.58 -8.31 2.81
C ILE A 96 -10.00 -8.62 3.33
N VAL A 97 -10.44 -7.90 4.35
CA VAL A 97 -11.81 -8.00 4.87
C VAL A 97 -12.43 -6.60 4.99
N GLU A 98 -13.76 -6.58 5.00
CA GLU A 98 -14.58 -5.37 5.08
C GLU A 98 -14.15 -4.49 6.28
N GLY A 99 -14.01 -3.20 6.04
CA GLY A 99 -13.69 -2.21 7.08
C GLY A 99 -12.21 -2.18 7.51
N MET A 100 -11.32 -2.98 6.91
CA MET A 100 -9.88 -2.85 7.17
C MET A 100 -9.39 -1.44 6.83
N ARG A 101 -8.49 -0.91 7.68
CA ARG A 101 -7.86 0.41 7.52
C ARG A 101 -6.36 0.23 7.39
N ILE A 102 -5.83 0.37 6.18
CA ILE A 102 -4.44 0.06 5.81
C ILE A 102 -3.66 1.34 5.53
N VAL A 103 -2.40 1.38 5.98
CA VAL A 103 -1.47 2.48 5.79
C VAL A 103 -0.19 1.95 5.14
N THR A 104 0.19 2.56 4.01
CA THR A 104 1.38 2.22 3.21
C THR A 104 2.54 3.19 3.44
N ALA A 105 2.24 4.42 3.86
CA ALA A 105 3.23 5.40 4.24
C ALA A 105 3.59 5.27 5.73
N VAL A 106 4.88 5.07 6.03
CA VAL A 106 5.38 5.29 7.38
C VAL A 106 5.37 6.79 7.61
N ARG A 107 4.53 7.29 8.53
CA ARG A 107 4.68 8.67 9.01
C ARG A 107 6.09 8.80 9.56
N PRO A 108 6.90 9.77 9.11
CA PRO A 108 8.15 10.05 9.80
C PRO A 108 7.80 10.33 11.27
N ALA A 109 8.47 9.63 12.19
CA ALA A 109 8.38 9.98 13.60
C ALA A 109 8.67 11.48 13.69
N SER A 110 7.77 12.25 14.31
CA SER A 110 8.07 13.64 14.63
C SER A 110 9.32 13.62 15.51
N THR A 111 10.44 14.08 14.95
CA THR A 111 11.71 14.20 15.65
C THR A 111 11.54 15.21 16.79
N GLY A 112 11.10 14.71 17.93
CA GLY A 112 11.19 15.38 19.22
C GLY A 112 12.44 14.88 19.92
N ASP A 113 13.60 15.30 19.42
CA ASP A 113 14.85 15.26 20.17
C ASP A 113 15.40 16.68 20.13
N THR A 114 15.17 17.39 21.24
CA THR A 114 15.76 18.69 21.57
C THR A 114 16.95 18.39 22.49
N PRO A 115 18.11 19.05 22.31
CA PRO A 115 19.43 18.60 22.81
C PRO A 115 19.54 18.40 24.32
#